data_AF-A0A9X0A7Z3-F1
#
_entry.id   AF-A0A9X0A7Z3-F1
#
_cell.length_a   1.000
_cell.length_b   1.000
_cell.length_c   1.000
_cell.angle_alpha   90.00
_cell.angle_beta   90.00
_cell.angle_gamma   90.00
#
_symmetry.space_group_name_H-M   'P 1'
#
loop_
_entity.id
_entity.type
_entity.pdbx_description
1 polymer ?
#
loop_
_entity_poly.entity_id
_entity_poly.type
_entity_poly.pdbx_seq_one_letter_code
_entity_poly.pdbx_strand_id
1 'polypeptide(L)'
;MGGVVQPRRASARELSAFHSLDYIECLKQLTSGDDCEEIEEMPSEYGLGFDCPVFDDLFNCMSAVAGGTLTAAEMLNKRECSIAINWQGGWHHAQRDEASGFCYVNDVVLGILKLREKFDRVLYVDIDLHHGDGVEDAFSFTSKVMSVSFHKFSPGFFPGTGSSFDVGLGKGKYYSVNVPLKDGITDKPFIEIFSRVMSEVKMRFKPSAVVCQCGVDTLAGDSYGIF
;
A
#
# COMPACT_ATOMS: atom_id res chain seq x y z
N MET A 1 20.24 18.39 -11.19
CA MET A 1 18.99 17.94 -11.85
C MET A 1 17.83 18.53 -11.06
N GLY A 2 16.78 19.03 -11.74
CA GLY A 2 15.64 19.63 -11.05
C GLY A 2 14.93 18.60 -10.16
N GLY A 3 14.52 19.00 -8.96
CA GLY A 3 13.93 18.11 -7.95
C GLY A 3 12.49 17.66 -8.24
N VAL A 4 11.96 17.96 -9.43
CA VAL A 4 10.58 17.62 -9.83
C VAL A 4 10.66 16.78 -11.10
N VAL A 5 10.03 15.60 -11.06
CA VAL A 5 9.96 14.64 -12.17
C VAL A 5 8.51 14.45 -12.55
N GLN A 6 8.20 14.61 -13.85
CA GLN A 6 6.86 14.30 -14.37
C GLN A 6 6.68 12.78 -14.40
N PRO A 7 5.69 12.20 -13.70
CA PRO A 7 5.44 10.77 -13.75
C PRO A 7 4.81 10.37 -15.08
N ARG A 8 5.06 9.12 -15.51
CA ARG A 8 4.31 8.47 -16.58
C ARG A 8 3.10 7.74 -15.99
N ARG A 9 2.10 7.46 -16.81
CA ARG A 9 1.02 6.50 -16.47
C ARG A 9 1.55 5.06 -16.48
N ALA A 10 1.09 4.24 -15.56
CA ALA A 10 1.37 2.80 -15.54
C ALA A 10 0.54 2.08 -16.60
N SER A 11 1.19 1.23 -17.39
CA SER A 11 0.46 0.39 -18.36
C SER A 11 -0.31 -0.72 -17.64
N ALA A 12 -1.39 -1.24 -18.26
CA ALA A 12 -2.12 -2.40 -17.73
C ALA A 12 -1.18 -3.58 -17.42
N ARG A 13 -0.17 -3.82 -18.27
CA ARG A 13 0.86 -4.84 -18.04
C ARG A 13 1.64 -4.64 -16.74
N GLU A 14 1.93 -3.40 -16.37
CA GLU A 14 2.65 -3.10 -15.14
C GLU A 14 1.75 -3.23 -13.92
N LEU A 15 0.48 -2.83 -14.03
CA LEU A 15 -0.51 -3.06 -12.98
C LEU A 15 -0.69 -4.56 -12.71
N SER A 16 -0.74 -5.36 -13.77
CA SER A 16 -0.84 -6.82 -13.70
C SER A 16 0.46 -7.53 -13.27
N ALA A 17 1.51 -6.79 -12.88
CA ALA A 17 2.64 -7.38 -12.19
C ALA A 17 2.27 -7.88 -10.78
N PHE A 18 1.22 -7.30 -10.19
CA PHE A 18 0.62 -7.76 -8.95
C PHE A 18 -0.82 -8.23 -9.19
N HIS A 19 -1.66 -7.33 -9.72
CA HIS A 19 -3.09 -7.57 -9.88
C HIS A 19 -3.41 -8.64 -10.95
N SER A 20 -4.56 -9.32 -10.86
CA SER A 20 -5.00 -10.17 -11.99
C SER A 20 -5.29 -9.35 -13.25
N LEU A 21 -5.19 -10.02 -14.39
CA LEU A 21 -5.56 -9.44 -15.68
C LEU A 21 -7.06 -9.12 -15.72
N ASP A 22 -7.90 -10.01 -15.19
CA ASP A 22 -9.36 -9.86 -15.20
C ASP A 22 -9.81 -8.65 -14.39
N TYR A 23 -9.24 -8.44 -13.19
CA TYR A 23 -9.50 -7.27 -12.37
C TYR A 23 -9.08 -5.96 -13.07
N ILE A 24 -7.88 -5.92 -13.66
CA ILE A 24 -7.37 -4.74 -14.37
C ILE A 24 -8.20 -4.42 -15.62
N GLU A 25 -8.67 -5.44 -16.34
CA GLU A 25 -9.54 -5.24 -17.50
C GLU A 25 -10.93 -4.75 -17.08
N CYS A 26 -11.48 -5.24 -15.96
CA CYS A 26 -12.72 -4.72 -15.38
C CYS A 26 -12.63 -3.21 -15.08
N LEU A 27 -11.58 -2.77 -14.36
CA LEU A 27 -11.37 -1.33 -14.10
C LEU A 27 -11.30 -0.50 -15.38
N LYS A 28 -10.68 -1.05 -16.43
CA LYS A 28 -10.53 -0.39 -17.74
C LYS A 28 -11.85 -0.31 -18.52
N GLN A 29 -12.68 -1.34 -18.46
CA GLN A 29 -14.02 -1.35 -19.08
C GLN A 29 -14.93 -0.32 -18.40
N LEU A 30 -14.94 -0.28 -17.06
CA LEU A 30 -15.72 0.69 -16.28
C LEU A 30 -15.38 2.15 -16.61
N THR A 31 -14.14 2.40 -17.04
CA THR A 31 -13.69 3.75 -17.43
C THR A 31 -14.14 4.17 -18.83
N SER A 32 -14.44 3.20 -19.71
CA SER A 32 -14.77 3.48 -21.11
C SER A 32 -16.23 3.92 -21.30
N GLY A 33 -17.05 3.86 -20.25
CA GLY A 33 -18.46 4.25 -20.29
C GLY A 33 -19.33 3.37 -21.19
N ASP A 34 -18.85 2.16 -21.52
CA ASP A 34 -19.67 1.18 -22.22
C ASP A 34 -20.74 0.70 -21.22
N ASP A 35 -22.00 1.07 -21.50
CA ASP A 35 -23.21 0.58 -20.83
C ASP A 35 -23.33 -0.94 -21.08
N CYS A 36 -22.50 -1.74 -20.43
CA CYS A 36 -22.62 -3.18 -20.49
C CYS A 36 -23.66 -3.59 -19.44
N GLU A 37 -24.82 -4.06 -19.90
CA GLU A 37 -25.85 -4.70 -19.07
C GLU A 37 -25.28 -5.91 -18.26
N GLU A 38 -24.09 -6.42 -18.60
CA GLU A 38 -23.34 -7.46 -17.87
C GLU A 38 -22.54 -6.94 -16.64
N ILE A 39 -22.49 -5.63 -16.40
CA ILE A 39 -21.72 -5.02 -15.29
C ILE A 39 -22.52 -4.98 -13.97
N GLU A 40 -23.78 -5.40 -13.90
CA GLU A 40 -24.52 -5.27 -12.62
C GLU A 40 -23.96 -6.17 -11.49
N GLU A 41 -23.34 -7.32 -11.79
CA GLU A 41 -22.84 -8.26 -10.77
C GLU A 41 -21.31 -8.24 -10.59
N MET A 42 -20.53 -8.06 -11.66
CA MET A 42 -19.05 -8.13 -11.64
C MET A 42 -18.32 -7.11 -10.72
N PRO A 43 -18.76 -5.84 -10.58
CA PRO A 43 -18.10 -4.86 -9.73
C PRO A 43 -18.06 -5.29 -8.26
N SER A 44 -19.12 -5.95 -7.80
CA SER A 44 -19.24 -6.37 -6.40
C SER A 44 -18.24 -7.47 -6.03
N GLU A 45 -17.94 -8.40 -6.94
CA GLU A 45 -16.94 -9.46 -6.74
C GLU A 45 -15.51 -8.91 -6.65
N TYR A 46 -15.27 -7.74 -7.24
CA TYR A 46 -14.00 -7.02 -7.22
C TYR A 46 -13.94 -5.93 -6.15
N GLY A 47 -14.87 -5.92 -5.19
CA GLY A 47 -14.90 -4.94 -4.09
C GLY A 47 -15.27 -3.52 -4.52
N LEU A 48 -15.76 -3.33 -5.74
CA LEU A 48 -16.21 -2.04 -6.24
C LEU A 48 -17.65 -1.78 -5.79
N GLY A 49 -17.86 -0.65 -5.11
CA GLY A 49 -19.16 -0.32 -4.53
C GLY A 49 -19.04 0.65 -3.35
N PHE A 50 -19.49 0.22 -2.18
CA PHE A 50 -19.74 1.05 -1.00
C PHE A 50 -18.58 1.99 -0.63
N ASP A 51 -17.42 1.43 -0.33
CA ASP A 51 -16.20 2.18 0.02
C ASP A 51 -15.30 2.41 -1.20
N CYS A 52 -15.44 1.63 -2.27
CA CYS A 52 -14.71 1.83 -3.53
C CYS A 52 -15.67 2.14 -4.69
N PRO A 53 -16.31 3.33 -4.72
CA PRO A 53 -17.28 3.66 -5.75
C PRO A 53 -16.64 3.75 -7.13
N VAL A 54 -17.37 3.35 -8.16
CA VAL A 54 -16.94 3.60 -9.55
C VAL A 54 -17.15 5.09 -9.87
N PHE A 55 -16.17 5.71 -10.51
CA PHE A 55 -16.23 7.11 -10.93
C PHE A 55 -15.60 7.30 -12.31
N ASP A 56 -15.93 8.42 -12.96
CA ASP A 56 -15.42 8.75 -14.29
C ASP A 56 -13.88 8.79 -14.32
N ASP A 57 -13.27 8.17 -15.33
CA ASP A 57 -11.81 8.13 -15.51
C ASP A 57 -11.04 7.31 -14.44
N LEU A 58 -11.72 6.44 -13.67
CA LEU A 58 -11.15 5.58 -12.62
C LEU A 58 -9.81 4.94 -13.01
N PHE A 59 -9.77 4.19 -14.11
CA PHE A 59 -8.57 3.47 -14.54
C PHE A 59 -7.41 4.41 -14.85
N ASN A 60 -7.67 5.53 -15.51
CA ASN A 60 -6.63 6.50 -15.86
C ASN A 60 -6.10 7.21 -14.62
N CYS A 61 -6.95 7.48 -13.63
CA CYS A 61 -6.55 8.00 -12.33
C CYS A 61 -5.62 7.01 -11.62
N MET A 62 -6.04 5.75 -11.48
CA MET A 62 -5.26 4.71 -10.80
C MET A 62 -3.95 4.39 -11.55
N SER A 63 -3.98 4.41 -12.88
CA SER A 63 -2.79 4.30 -13.73
C SER A 63 -1.79 5.45 -13.49
N ALA A 64 -2.27 6.67 -13.27
CA ALA A 64 -1.41 7.82 -12.96
C ALA A 64 -0.79 7.70 -11.56
N VAL A 65 -1.57 7.30 -10.56
CA VAL A 65 -1.11 7.05 -9.18
C VAL A 65 0.00 6.00 -9.16
N ALA A 66 -0.28 4.81 -9.70
CA ALA A 66 0.69 3.72 -9.78
C ALA A 66 1.93 4.10 -10.60
N GLY A 67 1.71 4.86 -11.68
CA GLY A 67 2.79 5.38 -12.51
C GLY A 67 3.73 6.35 -11.78
N GLY A 68 3.21 7.15 -10.86
CA GLY A 68 4.00 7.98 -9.94
C GLY A 68 4.93 7.16 -9.06
N THR A 69 4.39 6.13 -8.41
CA THR A 69 5.17 5.26 -7.52
C THR A 69 6.19 4.40 -8.28
N LEU A 70 5.84 3.88 -9.46
CA LEU A 70 6.77 3.18 -10.33
C LEU A 70 7.91 4.10 -10.81
N THR A 71 7.59 5.34 -11.20
CA THR A 71 8.60 6.33 -11.59
C THR A 71 9.56 6.62 -10.43
N ALA A 72 9.03 6.79 -9.21
CA ALA A 72 9.83 6.99 -8.00
C ALA A 72 10.78 5.80 -7.73
N ALA A 73 10.27 4.57 -7.81
CA ALA A 73 11.07 3.36 -7.64
C ALA A 73 12.15 3.20 -8.72
N GLU A 74 11.85 3.56 -9.98
CA GLU A 74 12.82 3.56 -11.08
C GLU A 74 13.96 4.54 -10.84
N MET A 75 13.68 5.75 -10.35
CA MET A 75 14.70 6.75 -10.01
C MET A 75 15.65 6.25 -8.91
N LEU A 76 15.10 5.62 -7.88
CA LEU A 76 15.88 4.99 -6.80
C LEU A 76 16.73 3.82 -7.33
N ASN A 77 16.17 2.95 -8.18
CA ASN A 77 16.89 1.84 -8.81
C ASN A 77 18.05 2.30 -9.70
N LYS A 78 17.87 3.41 -10.43
CA LYS A 78 18.90 4.02 -11.27
C LYS A 78 19.92 4.85 -10.48
N ARG A 79 19.73 5.00 -9.17
CA ARG A 79 20.56 5.84 -8.27
C ARG A 79 20.57 7.31 -8.69
N GLU A 80 19.49 7.77 -9.32
CA GLU A 80 19.33 9.18 -9.73
C GLU A 80 18.88 10.06 -8.57
N CYS A 81 18.29 9.46 -7.53
CA CYS A 81 17.99 10.10 -6.26
C CYS A 81 18.22 9.15 -5.08
N SER A 82 18.28 9.71 -3.86
CA SER A 82 18.28 8.95 -2.60
C SER A 82 16.90 8.90 -1.94
N ILE A 83 16.01 9.85 -2.29
CA ILE A 83 14.64 9.97 -1.81
C ILE A 83 13.77 10.35 -3.01
N ALA A 84 12.63 9.68 -3.16
CA ALA A 84 11.60 10.02 -4.12
C ALA A 84 10.26 10.08 -3.38
N ILE A 85 9.40 11.02 -3.76
CA ILE A 85 8.14 11.32 -3.05
C ILE A 85 7.01 11.29 -4.06
N ASN A 86 5.95 10.52 -3.75
CA ASN A 86 4.69 10.52 -4.47
C ASN A 86 3.54 10.64 -3.45
N TRP A 87 3.05 11.86 -3.22
CA TRP A 87 1.96 12.10 -2.27
C TRP A 87 0.59 11.60 -2.74
N GLN A 88 0.44 11.25 -4.02
CA GLN A 88 -0.81 10.71 -4.56
C GLN A 88 -0.90 9.18 -4.42
N GLY A 89 0.22 8.51 -4.07
CA GLY A 89 0.27 7.07 -3.83
C GLY A 89 0.08 6.70 -2.37
N GLY A 90 0.32 5.43 -2.05
CA GLY A 90 0.15 4.90 -0.68
C GLY A 90 -1.16 4.14 -0.46
N TRP A 91 -1.81 3.69 -1.55
CA TRP A 91 -3.11 3.00 -1.50
C TRP A 91 -2.91 1.52 -1.08
N HIS A 92 -2.73 1.33 0.21
CA HIS A 92 -2.20 0.09 0.80
C HIS A 92 -3.21 -1.05 0.98
N HIS A 93 -4.52 -0.81 0.87
CA HIS A 93 -5.58 -1.82 1.09
C HIS A 93 -5.93 -2.64 -0.14
N ALA A 94 -5.59 -2.16 -1.34
CA ALA A 94 -5.93 -2.84 -2.58
C ALA A 94 -5.32 -4.24 -2.60
N GLN A 95 -6.17 -5.24 -2.81
CA GLN A 95 -5.78 -6.64 -2.86
C GLN A 95 -5.41 -7.03 -4.29
N ARG A 96 -4.97 -8.27 -4.48
CA ARG A 96 -4.59 -8.76 -5.80
C ARG A 96 -5.73 -8.65 -6.82
N ASP A 97 -6.92 -9.06 -6.39
CA ASP A 97 -8.08 -9.25 -7.24
C ASP A 97 -9.28 -8.43 -6.74
N GLU A 98 -9.09 -7.45 -5.87
CA GLU A 98 -10.19 -6.72 -5.21
C GLU A 98 -9.76 -5.31 -4.76
N ALA A 99 -10.65 -4.34 -4.95
CA ALA A 99 -10.57 -3.00 -4.35
C ALA A 99 -11.04 -3.04 -2.89
N SER A 100 -10.41 -2.27 -2.01
CA SER A 100 -10.77 -2.24 -0.59
C SER A 100 -10.35 -0.92 0.03
N GLY A 101 -11.17 -0.34 0.92
CA GLY A 101 -10.79 0.85 1.71
C GLY A 101 -10.32 2.02 0.85
N PHE A 102 -11.11 2.39 -0.16
CA PHE A 102 -10.80 3.39 -1.19
C PHE A 102 -9.65 3.03 -2.15
N CYS A 103 -8.96 1.91 -1.94
CA CYS A 103 -7.79 1.51 -2.71
C CYS A 103 -8.17 0.56 -3.85
N TYR A 104 -7.98 1.00 -5.09
CA TYR A 104 -8.28 0.19 -6.28
C TYR A 104 -7.03 -0.50 -6.84
N VAL A 105 -5.87 0.17 -6.81
CA VAL A 105 -4.59 -0.38 -7.29
C VAL A 105 -3.55 -0.19 -6.20
N ASN A 106 -2.85 -1.26 -5.86
CA ASN A 106 -1.82 -1.23 -4.83
C ASN A 106 -0.50 -0.73 -5.42
N ASP A 107 -0.39 0.60 -5.55
CA ASP A 107 0.81 1.25 -6.08
C ASP A 107 2.05 0.95 -5.24
N VAL A 108 1.87 0.74 -3.94
CA VAL A 108 2.93 0.40 -2.99
C VAL A 108 3.54 -0.96 -3.32
N VAL A 109 2.71 -2.00 -3.51
CA VAL A 109 3.19 -3.33 -3.91
C VAL A 109 3.94 -3.26 -5.23
N LEU A 110 3.41 -2.56 -6.22
CA LEU A 110 4.07 -2.36 -7.52
C LEU A 110 5.42 -1.64 -7.37
N GLY A 111 5.49 -0.62 -6.53
CA GLY A 111 6.73 0.09 -6.19
C GLY A 111 7.76 -0.81 -5.51
N ILE A 112 7.34 -1.65 -4.56
CA ILE A 112 8.22 -2.61 -3.88
C ILE A 112 8.73 -3.65 -4.87
N LEU A 113 7.87 -4.21 -5.73
CA LEU A 113 8.28 -5.14 -6.79
C LEU A 113 9.32 -4.50 -7.71
N LYS A 114 9.13 -3.23 -8.09
CA LYS A 114 10.11 -2.48 -8.88
C LYS A 114 11.43 -2.32 -8.12
N LEU A 115 11.42 -1.90 -6.85
CA LEU A 115 12.64 -1.78 -6.04
C LEU A 115 13.37 -3.12 -5.90
N ARG A 116 12.65 -4.24 -5.77
CA ARG A 116 13.22 -5.58 -5.63
C ARG A 116 14.04 -6.04 -6.83
N GLU A 117 13.95 -5.35 -7.99
CA GLU A 117 14.85 -5.57 -9.13
C GLU A 117 16.33 -5.21 -8.81
N LYS A 118 16.58 -4.30 -7.86
CA LYS A 118 17.95 -3.83 -7.50
C LYS A 118 18.27 -3.95 -6.01
N PHE A 119 17.27 -4.01 -5.14
CA PHE A 119 17.44 -4.03 -3.69
C PHE A 119 17.05 -5.39 -3.11
N ASP A 120 17.99 -6.10 -2.47
CA ASP A 120 17.76 -7.47 -1.95
C ASP A 120 16.67 -7.53 -0.85
N ARG A 121 16.63 -6.50 0.00
CA ARG A 121 15.67 -6.39 1.09
C ARG A 121 15.03 -5.01 1.08
N VAL A 122 13.71 -4.98 0.98
CA VAL A 122 12.91 -3.75 1.02
C VAL A 122 12.10 -3.75 2.31
N LEU A 123 12.24 -2.70 3.10
CA LEU A 123 11.42 -2.50 4.31
C LEU A 123 10.26 -1.59 3.94
N TYR A 124 9.04 -2.06 4.20
CA TYR A 124 7.83 -1.26 4.16
C TYR A 124 7.47 -0.82 5.58
N VAL A 125 7.31 0.48 5.77
CA VAL A 125 6.88 1.09 7.04
C VAL A 125 5.58 1.83 6.78
N ASP A 126 4.58 1.53 7.58
CA ASP A 126 3.24 2.06 7.46
C ASP A 126 2.84 2.76 8.76
N ILE A 127 2.52 4.05 8.66
CA ILE A 127 2.05 4.89 9.78
C ILE A 127 0.65 5.44 9.53
N ASP A 128 -0.08 4.87 8.57
CA ASP A 128 -1.52 5.07 8.44
C ASP A 128 -2.26 4.60 9.69
N LEU A 129 -3.43 5.17 9.95
CA LEU A 129 -4.28 4.74 11.04
C LEU A 129 -4.73 3.29 10.86
N HIS A 130 -4.93 2.88 9.61
CA HIS A 130 -5.42 1.56 9.24
C HIS A 130 -4.26 0.59 9.03
N HIS A 131 -4.50 -0.69 9.31
CA HIS A 131 -3.51 -1.72 9.02
C HIS A 131 -3.29 -1.83 7.52
N GLY A 132 -2.03 -1.75 7.05
CA GLY A 132 -1.64 -1.91 5.65
C GLY A 132 -1.70 -3.35 5.15
N ASP A 133 -2.90 -3.93 5.25
CA ASP A 133 -3.22 -5.34 4.96
C ASP A 133 -2.88 -5.78 3.54
N GLY A 134 -3.22 -5.00 2.50
CA GLY A 134 -2.93 -5.38 1.12
C GLY A 134 -1.43 -5.51 0.83
N VAL A 135 -0.61 -4.64 1.44
CA VAL A 135 0.86 -4.73 1.31
C VAL A 135 1.41 -5.89 2.14
N GLU A 136 0.87 -6.11 3.34
CA GLU A 136 1.24 -7.26 4.18
C GLU A 136 0.92 -8.59 3.48
N ASP A 137 -0.31 -8.76 3.00
CA ASP A 137 -0.77 -9.99 2.34
C ASP A 137 0.07 -10.31 1.10
N ALA A 138 0.35 -9.31 0.26
CA ALA A 138 1.16 -9.45 -0.94
C ALA A 138 2.58 -9.99 -0.67
N PHE A 139 3.12 -9.73 0.52
CA PHE A 139 4.48 -10.12 0.89
C PHE A 139 4.59 -11.07 2.08
N SER A 140 3.47 -11.51 2.66
CA SER A 140 3.39 -12.35 3.86
C SER A 140 4.17 -13.67 3.75
N PHE A 141 4.40 -14.18 2.53
CA PHE A 141 5.13 -15.43 2.27
C PHE A 141 6.63 -15.26 1.97
N THR A 142 7.19 -14.04 1.96
CA THR A 142 8.58 -13.78 1.60
C THR A 142 9.39 -13.15 2.73
N SER A 143 10.67 -13.53 2.86
CA SER A 143 11.63 -12.87 3.75
C SER A 143 12.37 -11.69 3.12
N LYS A 144 12.02 -11.36 1.86
CA LYS A 144 12.72 -10.32 1.09
C LYS A 144 12.06 -8.95 1.19
N VAL A 145 10.83 -8.91 1.69
CA VAL A 145 10.12 -7.70 2.05
C VAL A 145 9.68 -7.87 3.49
N MET A 146 9.83 -6.83 4.31
CA MET A 146 9.30 -6.80 5.67
C MET A 146 8.25 -5.71 5.75
N SER A 147 7.02 -6.05 6.17
CA SER A 147 5.98 -5.07 6.51
C SER A 147 6.09 -4.71 7.98
N VAL A 148 6.01 -3.42 8.29
CA VAL A 148 5.89 -2.92 9.66
C VAL A 148 4.75 -1.91 9.67
N SER A 149 3.68 -2.19 10.40
CA SER A 149 2.50 -1.32 10.46
C SER A 149 2.17 -0.93 11.90
N PHE A 150 1.93 0.37 12.11
CA PHE A 150 1.50 0.95 13.38
C PHE A 150 0.09 1.50 13.19
N HIS A 151 -0.92 0.78 13.66
CA HIS A 151 -2.31 1.06 13.31
C HIS A 151 -3.22 0.88 14.53
N LYS A 152 -4.41 1.45 14.46
CA LYS A 152 -5.45 1.18 15.45
C LYS A 152 -5.94 -0.26 15.27
N PHE A 153 -6.07 -1.00 16.37
CA PHE A 153 -6.61 -2.36 16.35
C PHE A 153 -7.65 -2.55 17.46
N SER A 154 -8.91 -2.62 17.06
CA SER A 154 -10.05 -2.83 17.96
C SER A 154 -11.18 -3.55 17.24
N PRO A 155 -12.06 -4.30 17.95
CA PRO A 155 -13.22 -4.92 17.32
C PRO A 155 -14.05 -3.93 16.51
N GLY A 156 -14.31 -4.27 15.24
CA GLY A 156 -15.09 -3.44 14.32
C GLY A 156 -14.34 -2.27 13.67
N PHE A 157 -13.05 -2.09 13.93
CA PHE A 157 -12.23 -1.12 13.20
C PHE A 157 -11.64 -1.74 11.93
N PHE A 158 -11.73 -1.03 10.82
CA PHE A 158 -11.24 -1.47 9.51
C PHE A 158 -9.70 -1.55 9.49
N PRO A 159 -9.09 -2.52 8.79
CA PRO A 159 -9.69 -3.65 8.07
C PRO A 159 -9.98 -4.88 8.96
N GLY A 160 -9.69 -4.80 10.27
CA GLY A 160 -9.92 -5.88 11.23
C GLY A 160 -8.81 -6.92 11.33
N THR A 161 -7.73 -6.75 10.56
CA THR A 161 -6.49 -7.55 10.60
C THR A 161 -5.36 -6.77 11.29
N GLY A 162 -4.15 -7.33 11.39
CA GLY A 162 -3.00 -6.65 12.00
C GLY A 162 -2.84 -6.90 13.49
N SER A 163 -3.30 -8.05 13.99
CA SER A 163 -3.01 -8.42 15.37
C SER A 163 -1.51 -8.61 15.58
N SER A 164 -1.03 -8.47 16.82
CA SER A 164 0.39 -8.73 17.14
C SER A 164 0.83 -10.19 16.90
N PHE A 165 -0.12 -11.10 16.62
CA PHE A 165 0.15 -12.50 16.29
C PHE A 165 0.26 -12.75 14.78
N ASP A 166 -0.13 -11.78 13.96
CA ASP A 166 0.00 -11.83 12.51
C ASP A 166 1.46 -11.48 12.16
N VAL A 167 2.24 -12.53 11.92
CA VAL A 167 3.70 -12.44 11.76
C VAL A 167 4.16 -12.94 10.39
N GLY A 168 3.25 -13.06 9.43
CA GLY A 168 3.54 -13.63 8.11
C GLY A 168 3.59 -15.17 8.12
N LEU A 169 3.74 -15.74 6.93
CA LEU A 169 3.52 -17.16 6.64
C LEU A 169 4.73 -17.78 5.93
N GLY A 170 4.91 -19.08 6.07
CA GLY A 170 5.97 -19.82 5.36
C GLY A 170 7.36 -19.19 5.52
N LYS A 171 7.98 -18.78 4.40
CA LYS A 171 9.30 -18.11 4.40
C LYS A 171 9.24 -16.67 4.91
N GLY A 172 8.08 -16.04 4.90
CA GLY A 172 7.84 -14.69 5.45
C GLY A 172 7.43 -14.69 6.91
N LYS A 173 7.39 -15.86 7.58
CA LYS A 173 7.18 -15.90 9.03
C LYS A 173 8.26 -15.09 9.76
N TYR A 174 7.82 -14.19 10.64
CA TYR A 174 8.58 -13.13 11.33
C TYR A 174 9.08 -11.98 10.43
N TYR A 175 8.50 -11.82 9.24
CA TYR A 175 8.75 -10.68 8.34
C TYR A 175 7.52 -9.77 8.18
N SER A 176 6.43 -10.03 8.91
CA SER A 176 5.36 -9.07 9.15
C SER A 176 5.42 -8.66 10.62
N VAL A 177 5.44 -7.35 10.88
CA VAL A 177 5.52 -6.78 12.23
C VAL A 177 4.34 -5.83 12.43
N ASN A 178 3.37 -6.29 13.20
CA ASN A 178 2.17 -5.53 13.51
C ASN A 178 2.24 -4.93 14.92
N VAL A 179 2.00 -3.62 15.00
CA VAL A 179 1.99 -2.85 16.25
C VAL A 179 0.57 -2.32 16.47
N PRO A 180 -0.32 -3.15 17.07
CA PRO A 180 -1.69 -2.74 17.35
C PRO A 180 -1.73 -1.67 18.46
N LEU A 181 -2.34 -0.53 18.15
CA LEU A 181 -2.49 0.62 19.02
C LEU A 181 -3.95 0.85 19.42
N LYS A 182 -4.15 1.60 20.50
CA LYS A 182 -5.46 2.03 20.99
C LYS A 182 -5.65 3.52 20.73
N ASP A 183 -6.90 3.94 20.80
CA ASP A 183 -7.36 5.32 20.68
C ASP A 183 -6.58 6.29 21.59
N GLY A 184 -6.41 7.53 21.12
CA GLY A 184 -5.82 8.63 21.88
C GLY A 184 -4.31 8.54 22.09
N ILE A 185 -3.58 7.83 21.22
CA ILE A 185 -2.12 7.81 21.29
C ILE A 185 -1.55 9.17 20.86
N THR A 186 -0.76 9.76 21.74
CA THR A 186 -0.10 11.05 21.48
C THR A 186 1.32 10.88 20.93
N ASP A 187 1.91 11.98 20.46
CA ASP A 187 3.26 11.99 19.86
C ASP A 187 4.31 11.27 20.71
N LYS A 188 4.37 11.56 22.01
CA LYS A 188 5.43 11.02 22.89
C LYS A 188 5.39 9.48 22.98
N PRO A 189 4.28 8.84 23.40
CA PRO A 189 4.20 7.38 23.42
C PRO A 189 4.34 6.76 22.03
N PHE A 190 3.82 7.39 20.97
CA PHE A 190 4.01 6.90 19.60
C PHE A 190 5.50 6.87 19.21
N ILE A 191 6.22 7.99 19.40
CA ILE A 191 7.65 8.11 19.09
C ILE A 191 8.48 7.10 19.89
N GLU A 192 8.15 6.87 21.17
CA GLU A 192 8.85 5.89 22.00
C GLU A 192 8.66 4.46 21.48
N ILE A 193 7.45 4.08 21.09
CA ILE A 193 7.13 2.76 20.52
C ILE A 193 7.80 2.60 19.16
N PHE A 194 7.58 3.56 18.26
CA PHE A 194 8.14 3.58 16.91
C PHE A 194 9.66 3.44 16.95
N SER A 195 10.35 4.25 17.76
CA SER A 195 11.81 4.22 17.86
C SER A 195 12.35 2.87 18.32
N ARG A 196 11.68 2.23 19.29
CA ARG A 196 12.08 0.91 19.80
C ARG A 196 11.90 -0.18 18.75
N VAL A 197 10.73 -0.23 18.13
CA VAL A 197 10.40 -1.23 17.09
C VAL A 197 11.32 -1.05 15.89
N MET A 198 11.45 0.16 15.36
CA MET A 198 12.24 0.43 14.17
C MET A 198 13.74 0.22 14.38
N SER A 199 14.25 0.41 15.61
CA SER A 199 15.63 0.07 15.96
C SER A 199 15.89 -1.44 15.82
N GLU A 200 15.00 -2.29 16.36
CA GLU A 200 15.12 -3.74 16.23
C GLU A 200 14.94 -4.20 14.77
N VAL A 201 13.93 -3.68 14.08
CA VAL A 201 13.68 -3.96 12.65
C VAL A 201 14.92 -3.66 11.83
N LYS A 202 15.51 -2.45 11.96
CA LYS A 202 16.71 -2.07 11.23
C LYS A 202 17.89 -2.99 11.53
N MET A 203 18.09 -3.34 12.80
CA MET A 203 19.19 -4.21 13.23
C MET A 203 19.07 -5.64 12.68
N ARG A 204 17.86 -6.21 12.70
CA ARG A 204 17.61 -7.60 12.30
C ARG A 204 17.44 -7.75 10.79
N PHE A 205 16.62 -6.91 10.17
CA PHE A 205 16.26 -7.03 8.77
C PHE A 205 17.33 -6.43 7.83
N LYS A 206 18.05 -5.40 8.28
CA LYS A 206 19.11 -4.72 7.51
C LYS A 206 18.65 -4.37 6.09
N PRO A 207 17.61 -3.54 5.93
CA PRO A 207 17.05 -3.21 4.61
C PRO A 207 18.07 -2.51 3.72
N SER A 208 17.91 -2.71 2.41
CA SER A 208 18.69 -2.02 1.37
C SER A 208 17.91 -0.89 0.68
N ALA A 209 16.59 -0.87 0.83
CA ALA A 209 15.69 0.25 0.50
C ALA A 209 14.53 0.30 1.50
N VAL A 210 13.91 1.47 1.65
CA VAL A 210 12.75 1.69 2.52
C VAL A 210 11.65 2.35 1.70
N VAL A 211 10.42 1.86 1.87
CA VAL A 211 9.18 2.51 1.45
C VAL A 211 8.46 2.93 2.72
N CYS A 212 8.12 4.20 2.84
CA CYS A 212 7.39 4.76 3.98
C CYS A 212 6.04 5.24 3.48
N GLN A 213 4.96 4.58 3.87
CA GLN A 213 3.61 5.10 3.73
C GLN A 213 3.41 6.12 4.86
N CYS A 214 2.90 7.30 4.51
CA CYS A 214 2.75 8.42 5.44
C CYS A 214 1.28 8.86 5.51
N GLY A 215 0.38 7.91 5.83
CA GLY A 215 -1.03 8.17 6.06
C GLY A 215 -1.21 9.26 7.12
N VAL A 216 -2.10 10.20 6.82
CA VAL A 216 -2.29 11.43 7.63
C VAL A 216 -3.58 11.39 8.44
N ASP A 217 -4.35 10.31 8.35
CA ASP A 217 -5.55 10.05 9.15
C ASP A 217 -5.25 9.70 10.60
N THR A 218 -3.97 9.51 10.95
CA THR A 218 -3.48 9.48 12.35
C THR A 218 -3.44 10.85 13.00
N LEU A 219 -3.58 11.95 12.24
CA LEU A 219 -3.49 13.30 12.80
C LEU A 219 -4.74 13.68 13.59
N ALA A 220 -4.53 14.38 14.70
CA ALA A 220 -5.60 14.88 15.54
C ALA A 220 -6.60 15.75 14.75
N GLY A 221 -7.89 15.42 14.84
CA GLY A 221 -8.97 16.13 14.16
C GLY A 221 -9.34 15.57 12.78
N ASP A 222 -8.73 14.46 12.36
CA ASP A 222 -9.21 13.70 11.20
C ASP A 222 -10.64 13.16 11.45
N SER A 223 -11.41 13.00 10.37
CA SER A 223 -12.82 12.58 10.45
C SER A 223 -13.01 11.09 10.77
N TYR A 224 -12.00 10.28 10.45
CA TYR A 224 -11.93 8.84 10.72
C TYR A 224 -10.87 8.52 11.80
N GLY A 225 -9.89 9.42 11.97
CA GLY A 225 -8.84 9.38 12.98
C GLY A 225 -9.31 9.61 14.40
N ILE A 226 -8.82 8.76 15.29
CA ILE A 226 -9.06 8.87 16.73
C ILE A 226 -7.78 8.69 17.55
N PHE A 227 -6.62 8.85 16.91
CA PHE A 227 -5.34 9.00 17.59
C PHE A 227 -5.22 10.40 18.20
#